data_AF-A0A5C7WNW9-F1
#
_entry.id   AF-A0A5C7WNW9-F1
#
_cell.length_a   1.000
_cell.length_b   1.000
_cell.length_c   1.000
_cell.angle_alpha   90.00
_cell.angle_beta   90.00
_cell.angle_gamma   90.00
#
_symmetry.space_group_name_H-M   'P 1'
#
loop_
_entity.id
_entity.type
_entity.pdbx_description
1 polymer ?
#
loop_
_entity_poly.entity_id
_entity_poly.type
_entity_poly.pdbx_seq_one_letter_code
_entity_poly.pdbx_strand_id
1 'polypeptide(L)'
;LTSITDAGEVPFGNGGAGRRAAGGRAGGGGPGGGRWTAEEGRHSIALRDYLVVTRGVDPVALEQARTEHVTQGFGPTAEEEARHQTDFLLSIAYVSFQELATRVSHRNTGKICNDPVADRLLQRVAADENLHMIFYRNMCGAALDLAPDQALEAVADVVENFRMPGQGMPNFRRNGVLMAKHGIYDPRQHLDEVVSPTLRKWRIFERTDFSPVGEQRREQLADYLTKLEAQVLKFEEQRDRLLARAAARGETTNAG
;
A
#
# COMPACT_ATOMS: atom_id res chain seq x y z
N LEU A 1 -4.20 8.99 5.99
CA LEU A 1 -3.61 7.74 6.51
C LEU A 1 -2.84 7.00 5.44
N THR A 2 -3.34 6.93 4.20
CA THR A 2 -2.54 6.44 3.05
C THR A 2 -1.39 7.37 2.66
N SER A 3 -1.55 8.69 2.73
CA SER A 3 -0.47 9.62 2.33
C SER A 3 0.54 10.02 3.41
N ILE A 4 0.25 9.72 4.69
CA ILE A 4 1.20 10.01 5.79
C ILE A 4 2.37 9.02 5.74
N THR A 5 2.20 7.92 5.00
CA THR A 5 3.17 6.83 4.87
C THR A 5 4.01 6.89 3.58
N ASP A 6 3.66 7.70 2.58
CA ASP A 6 4.38 7.67 1.30
C ASP A 6 5.70 8.45 1.30
N ALA A 7 5.90 9.35 2.27
CA ALA A 7 7.12 10.12 2.38
C ALA A 7 8.29 9.30 2.97
N GLY A 8 8.85 8.39 2.18
CA GLY A 8 10.29 8.06 2.25
C GLY A 8 10.71 6.71 2.83
N GLU A 9 9.82 5.75 3.05
CA GLU A 9 10.17 4.51 3.79
C GLU A 9 9.81 3.22 3.05
N VAL A 10 10.09 3.17 1.75
CA VAL A 10 10.39 1.89 1.12
C VAL A 10 11.89 1.65 1.32
N PRO A 11 12.29 0.58 2.04
CA PRO A 11 13.69 0.35 2.37
C PRO A 11 14.40 -0.15 1.12
N PHE A 12 14.84 0.78 0.27
CA PHE A 12 15.96 0.49 -0.62
C PHE A 12 17.18 0.26 0.28
N GLY A 13 17.50 -1.02 0.48
CA GLY A 13 18.35 -1.53 1.55
C GLY A 13 19.60 -0.70 1.84
N ASN A 14 19.80 -0.41 3.12
CA ASN A 14 21.13 -0.13 3.66
C ASN A 14 21.41 -1.17 4.74
N GLY A 15 21.85 -2.35 4.33
CA GLY A 15 22.40 -3.33 5.24
C GLY A 15 23.67 -2.76 5.87
N GLY A 16 23.69 -2.59 7.19
CA GLY A 16 24.91 -2.20 7.89
C GLY A 16 24.67 -1.59 9.25
N ALA A 17 24.92 -2.40 10.28
CA ALA A 17 25.19 -1.92 11.62
C ALA A 17 26.23 -0.77 11.61
N GLY A 18 25.94 0.31 12.34
CA GLY A 18 26.95 1.28 12.76
C GLY A 18 26.81 2.68 12.16
N ARG A 19 26.47 3.62 13.06
CA ARG A 19 26.75 5.06 13.01
C ARG A 19 27.63 5.54 11.84
N ARG A 20 27.15 6.56 11.11
CA ARG A 20 27.82 7.88 10.99
C ARG A 20 26.95 8.86 10.20
N ALA A 21 26.67 9.99 10.84
CA ALA A 21 26.33 11.22 10.16
C ALA A 21 27.55 11.73 9.39
N ALA A 22 27.37 12.03 8.10
CA ALA A 22 28.07 13.05 7.32
C ALA A 22 27.59 12.95 5.86
N GLY A 23 27.30 14.09 5.23
CA GLY A 23 26.78 14.16 3.86
C GLY A 23 27.57 13.32 2.86
N GLY A 24 26.84 12.50 2.11
CA GLY A 24 27.37 11.65 1.05
C GLY A 24 26.19 11.14 0.23
N ARG A 25 26.36 11.15 -1.10
CA ARG A 25 25.36 10.81 -2.14
C ARG A 25 24.38 9.70 -1.71
N ALA A 26 23.10 9.95 -1.98
CA ALA A 26 22.00 9.00 -1.87
C ALA A 26 22.44 7.61 -2.36
N GLY A 27 22.35 6.62 -1.46
CA GLY A 27 22.58 5.23 -1.77
C GLY A 27 21.48 4.67 -2.67
N GLY A 28 21.87 3.80 -3.60
CA GLY A 28 21.03 2.76 -4.23
C GLY A 28 20.00 3.18 -5.28
N GLY A 29 19.25 4.27 -5.07
CA GLY A 29 18.23 4.71 -6.02
C GLY A 29 18.86 5.51 -7.16
N GLY A 30 18.74 5.03 -8.40
CA GLY A 30 19.02 5.87 -9.58
C GLY A 30 18.16 7.15 -9.57
N PRO A 31 18.31 8.04 -10.56
CA PRO A 31 17.59 9.33 -10.63
C PRO A 31 16.07 9.25 -10.43
N GLY A 32 15.45 8.10 -10.71
CA GLY A 32 14.03 7.83 -10.47
C GLY A 32 13.63 7.75 -9.00
N GLY A 33 14.47 7.18 -8.12
CA GLY A 33 14.17 7.06 -6.68
C GLY A 33 14.08 8.41 -5.98
N GLY A 34 15.06 9.30 -6.25
CA GLY A 34 15.03 10.67 -5.71
C GLY A 34 13.88 11.52 -6.25
N ARG A 35 13.43 11.27 -7.49
CA ARG A 35 12.26 11.94 -8.05
C ARG A 35 10.99 11.44 -7.35
N TRP A 36 10.75 10.13 -7.31
CA TRP A 36 9.61 9.54 -6.61
C TRP A 36 9.48 10.09 -5.18
N THR A 37 10.55 10.08 -4.38
CA THR A 37 10.54 10.64 -3.01
C THR A 37 10.12 12.12 -2.96
N ALA A 38 10.53 12.92 -3.94
CA ALA A 38 10.13 14.33 -4.01
C ALA A 38 8.67 14.49 -4.44
N GLU A 39 8.14 13.59 -5.27
CA GLU A 39 6.72 13.57 -5.63
C GLU A 39 5.86 13.19 -4.42
N GLU A 40 6.23 12.16 -3.68
CA GLU A 40 5.55 11.75 -2.43
C GLU A 40 5.58 12.81 -1.33
N GLY A 41 6.73 13.49 -1.18
CA GLY A 41 6.85 14.61 -0.26
C GLY A 41 5.81 15.71 -0.53
N ARG A 42 5.45 15.96 -1.81
CA ARG A 42 4.41 16.94 -2.17
C ARG A 42 3.02 16.49 -1.76
N HIS A 43 2.70 15.19 -1.82
CA HIS A 43 1.41 14.67 -1.37
C HIS A 43 1.23 14.87 0.12
N SER A 44 2.26 14.54 0.91
CA SER A 44 2.27 14.73 2.36
C SER A 44 2.06 16.19 2.75
N ILE A 45 2.82 17.11 2.14
CA ILE A 45 2.69 18.56 2.38
C ILE A 45 1.27 19.04 2.07
N ALA A 46 0.76 18.72 0.87
CA ALA A 46 -0.52 19.24 0.44
C ALA A 46 -1.70 18.72 1.29
N LEU A 47 -1.66 17.45 1.71
CA LEU A 47 -2.69 16.86 2.57
C LEU A 47 -2.62 17.40 4.00
N ARG A 48 -1.41 17.54 4.54
CA ARG A 48 -1.19 18.18 5.85
C ARG A 48 -1.71 19.61 5.87
N ASP A 49 -1.32 20.41 4.88
CA ASP A 49 -1.70 21.82 4.82
C ASP A 49 -3.21 21.99 4.65
N TYR A 50 -3.85 21.15 3.82
CA TYR A 50 -5.31 21.11 3.71
C TYR A 50 -5.96 20.86 5.08
N LEU A 51 -5.53 19.82 5.81
CA LEU A 51 -6.10 19.46 7.11
C LEU A 51 -5.90 20.55 8.18
N VAL A 52 -4.74 21.20 8.19
CA VAL A 52 -4.41 22.26 9.16
C VAL A 52 -5.18 23.55 8.84
N VAL A 53 -5.21 23.98 7.58
CA VAL A 53 -5.86 25.23 7.16
C VAL A 53 -7.37 25.16 7.31
N THR A 54 -7.97 24.03 6.95
CA THR A 54 -9.42 23.79 7.12
C THR A 54 -9.81 23.52 8.58
N ARG A 55 -8.81 23.26 9.46
CA ARG A 55 -9.03 22.75 10.82
C ARG A 55 -9.88 21.48 10.84
N GLY A 56 -9.74 20.63 9.82
CA GLY A 56 -10.48 19.37 9.71
C GLY A 56 -10.08 18.32 10.75
N VAL A 57 -8.95 18.51 11.42
CA VAL A 57 -8.48 17.69 12.55
C VAL A 57 -7.77 18.56 13.58
N ASP A 58 -7.53 18.01 14.78
CA ASP A 58 -6.63 18.62 15.76
C ASP A 58 -5.18 18.63 15.21
N PRO A 59 -4.59 19.81 14.94
CA PRO A 59 -3.26 19.91 14.36
C PRO A 59 -2.15 19.41 15.31
N VAL A 60 -2.37 19.46 16.63
CA VAL A 60 -1.39 18.96 17.61
C VAL A 60 -1.37 17.43 17.57
N ALA A 61 -2.54 16.80 17.65
CA ALA A 61 -2.66 15.35 17.55
C ALA A 61 -2.12 14.82 16.20
N LEU A 62 -2.38 15.54 15.10
CA LEU A 62 -1.85 15.20 13.76
C LEU A 62 -0.31 15.17 13.75
N GLU A 63 0.35 16.21 14.25
CA GLU A 63 1.82 16.27 14.25
C GLU A 63 2.48 15.28 15.20
N GLN A 64 1.85 15.02 16.36
CA GLN A 64 2.33 13.98 17.28
C GLN A 64 2.28 12.61 16.61
N ALA A 65 1.15 12.25 16.01
CA ALA A 65 1.00 10.98 15.31
C ALA A 65 1.97 10.85 14.13
N ARG A 66 2.19 11.93 13.36
CA ARG A 66 3.16 11.95 12.26
C ARG A 66 4.59 11.76 12.77
N THR A 67 4.97 12.47 13.83
CA THR A 67 6.32 12.39 14.42
C THR A 67 6.59 10.99 14.97
N GLU A 68 5.62 10.41 15.68
CA GLU A 68 5.72 9.04 16.19
C GLU A 68 5.92 8.04 15.05
N HIS A 69 5.10 8.12 13.99
CA HIS A 69 5.19 7.19 12.88
C HIS A 69 6.52 7.27 12.13
N VAL A 70 6.95 8.47 11.73
CA VAL A 70 8.22 8.68 11.02
C VAL A 70 9.45 8.35 11.90
N THR A 71 9.32 8.44 13.23
CA THR A 71 10.40 8.03 14.13
C THR A 71 10.49 6.51 14.27
N GLN A 72 9.37 5.80 14.25
CA GLN A 72 9.33 4.35 14.30
C GLN A 72 9.85 3.72 13.00
N GLY A 73 9.54 4.35 11.87
CA GLY A 73 9.90 3.87 10.56
C GLY A 73 9.03 2.70 10.08
N PHE A 74 9.18 2.37 8.80
CA PHE A 74 8.68 1.15 8.19
C PHE A 74 9.82 0.39 7.50
N GLY A 75 9.90 -0.91 7.77
CA GLY A 75 10.94 -1.78 7.22
C GLY A 75 10.59 -3.25 7.38
N PRO A 76 11.38 -4.15 6.76
CA PRO A 76 11.20 -5.58 6.91
C PRO A 76 11.37 -5.99 8.38
N THR A 77 10.61 -6.99 8.79
CA THR A 77 10.80 -7.71 10.06
C THR A 77 12.04 -8.56 9.99
N ALA A 78 12.54 -8.98 11.16
CA ALA A 78 13.66 -9.92 11.22
C ALA A 78 13.38 -11.23 10.44
N GLU A 79 12.12 -11.66 10.37
CA GLU A 79 11.73 -12.83 9.58
C GLU A 79 11.78 -12.54 8.07
N GLU A 80 11.25 -11.40 7.63
CA GLU A 80 11.30 -10.94 6.23
C GLU A 80 12.76 -10.70 5.78
N GLU A 81 13.59 -10.07 6.61
CA GLU A 81 15.02 -9.86 6.35
C GLU A 81 15.78 -11.19 6.22
N ALA A 82 15.49 -12.15 7.09
CA ALA A 82 16.12 -13.47 7.03
C ALA A 82 15.70 -14.27 5.78
N ARG A 83 14.46 -14.07 5.31
CA ARG A 83 13.90 -14.78 4.16
C ARG A 83 14.38 -14.21 2.83
N HIS A 84 14.41 -12.88 2.69
CA HIS A 84 14.63 -12.23 1.40
C HIS A 84 16.00 -11.58 1.25
N GLN A 85 16.71 -11.30 2.35
CA GLN A 85 17.82 -10.33 2.34
C GLN A 85 17.30 -8.99 1.74
N THR A 86 18.16 -7.99 1.51
CA THR A 86 17.72 -6.74 0.85
C THR A 86 17.42 -7.00 -0.64
N ASP A 87 16.27 -7.61 -0.92
CA ASP A 87 15.85 -8.02 -2.26
C ASP A 87 15.18 -6.85 -3.01
N PHE A 88 15.81 -6.47 -4.10
CA PHE A 88 15.29 -5.47 -5.03
C PHE A 88 13.96 -5.93 -5.66
N LEU A 89 13.79 -7.23 -5.95
CA LEU A 89 12.57 -7.77 -6.55
C LEU A 89 11.38 -7.65 -5.60
N LEU A 90 11.60 -7.94 -4.31
CA LEU A 90 10.58 -7.75 -3.28
C LEU A 90 10.17 -6.28 -3.18
N SER A 91 11.13 -5.36 -3.23
CA SER A 91 10.87 -3.91 -3.16
C SER A 91 10.02 -3.43 -4.33
N ILE A 92 10.37 -3.78 -5.58
CA ILE A 92 9.58 -3.36 -6.75
C ILE A 92 8.22 -4.04 -6.81
N ALA A 93 8.10 -5.29 -6.35
CA ALA A 93 6.83 -5.99 -6.24
C ALA A 93 5.93 -5.30 -5.21
N TYR A 94 6.45 -5.05 -4.00
CA TYR A 94 5.72 -4.38 -2.91
C TYR A 94 5.15 -3.03 -3.36
N VAL A 95 5.98 -2.16 -3.92
CA VAL A 95 5.56 -0.83 -4.34
C VAL A 95 4.53 -0.91 -5.49
N SER A 96 4.62 -1.91 -6.38
CA SER A 96 3.62 -2.10 -7.45
C SER A 96 2.21 -2.30 -6.91
N PHE A 97 2.05 -3.05 -5.80
CA PHE A 97 0.74 -3.25 -5.16
C PHE A 97 0.36 -2.09 -4.25
N GLN A 98 1.32 -1.52 -3.51
CA GLN A 98 1.07 -0.43 -2.57
C GLN A 98 0.56 0.83 -3.29
N GLU A 99 1.20 1.24 -4.39
CA GLU A 99 0.82 2.42 -5.20
C GLU A 99 -0.59 2.28 -5.79
N LEU A 100 -1.00 1.05 -6.13
CA LEU A 100 -2.36 0.81 -6.61
C LEU A 100 -3.37 0.89 -5.47
N ALA A 101 -3.00 0.42 -4.27
CA ALA A 101 -3.84 0.48 -3.08
C ALA A 101 -4.06 1.93 -2.60
N THR A 102 -3.01 2.74 -2.57
CA THR A 102 -3.06 4.17 -2.24
C THR A 102 -3.86 4.94 -3.27
N ARG A 103 -3.66 4.69 -4.57
CA ARG A 103 -4.51 5.24 -5.64
C ARG A 103 -6.01 4.98 -5.40
N VAL A 104 -6.39 3.73 -5.12
CA VAL A 104 -7.80 3.36 -4.83
C VAL A 104 -8.31 4.14 -3.62
N SER A 105 -7.53 4.15 -2.55
CA SER A 105 -7.87 4.83 -1.30
C SER A 105 -8.05 6.35 -1.49
N HIS A 106 -7.13 7.01 -2.19
CA HIS A 106 -7.17 8.45 -2.45
C HIS A 106 -8.37 8.84 -3.33
N ARG A 107 -8.60 8.08 -4.41
CA ARG A 107 -9.78 8.26 -5.28
C ARG A 107 -11.10 8.12 -4.50
N ASN A 108 -11.21 7.10 -3.66
CA ASN A 108 -12.44 6.86 -2.90
C ASN A 108 -12.63 7.91 -1.80
N THR A 109 -11.55 8.28 -1.10
CA THR A 109 -11.57 9.36 -0.10
C THR A 109 -12.08 10.68 -0.70
N GLY A 110 -11.59 11.07 -1.88
CA GLY A 110 -12.02 12.32 -2.54
C GLY A 110 -13.53 12.39 -2.77
N LYS A 111 -14.13 11.28 -3.21
CA LYS A 111 -15.59 11.17 -3.42
C LYS A 111 -16.40 11.29 -2.13
N ILE A 112 -15.87 10.78 -1.02
CA ILE A 112 -16.57 10.71 0.27
C ILE A 112 -16.42 12.01 1.07
N CYS A 113 -15.33 12.76 0.88
CA CYS A 113 -15.06 13.99 1.62
C CYS A 113 -16.14 15.07 1.47
N ASN A 114 -16.92 15.05 0.38
CA ASN A 114 -17.93 16.07 0.07
C ASN A 114 -17.39 17.52 0.13
N ASP A 115 -16.10 17.68 -0.19
CA ASP A 115 -15.40 18.97 -0.26
C ASP A 115 -14.73 19.09 -1.66
N PRO A 116 -15.09 20.09 -2.47
CA PRO A 116 -14.55 20.26 -3.82
C PRO A 116 -13.04 20.53 -3.90
N VAL A 117 -12.43 21.03 -2.83
CA VAL A 117 -10.98 21.23 -2.72
C VAL A 117 -10.31 19.89 -2.39
N ALA A 118 -10.83 19.14 -1.42
CA ALA A 118 -10.33 17.82 -1.07
C ALA A 118 -10.41 16.84 -2.25
N ASP A 119 -11.55 16.81 -2.95
CA ASP A 119 -11.74 15.95 -4.12
C ASP A 119 -10.71 16.25 -5.21
N ARG A 120 -10.53 17.53 -5.57
CA ARG A 120 -9.51 17.93 -6.57
C ARG A 120 -8.08 17.65 -6.12
N LEU A 121 -7.78 17.83 -4.83
CA LEU A 121 -6.48 17.51 -4.26
C LEU A 121 -6.19 16.00 -4.38
N LEU A 122 -7.11 15.17 -3.92
CA LEU A 122 -6.97 13.72 -3.90
C LEU A 122 -7.00 13.10 -5.29
N GLN A 123 -7.70 13.71 -6.26
CA GLN A 123 -7.61 13.32 -7.66
C GLN A 123 -6.21 13.52 -8.25
N ARG A 124 -5.48 14.58 -7.85
CA ARG A 124 -4.11 14.81 -8.29
C ARG A 124 -3.14 13.81 -7.66
N VAL A 125 -3.27 13.57 -6.37
CA VAL A 125 -2.50 12.53 -5.66
C VAL A 125 -2.72 11.18 -6.33
N ALA A 126 -3.98 10.74 -6.51
CA ALA A 126 -4.30 9.48 -7.17
C ALA A 126 -3.82 9.38 -8.62
N ALA A 127 -3.59 10.51 -9.31
CA ALA A 127 -3.03 10.53 -10.66
C ALA A 127 -1.51 10.27 -10.64
N ASP A 128 -0.78 10.83 -9.68
CA ASP A 128 0.65 10.56 -9.48
C ASP A 128 0.87 9.09 -9.11
N GLU A 129 0.10 8.58 -8.15
CA GLU A 129 0.13 7.18 -7.68
C GLU A 129 -0.14 6.19 -8.83
N ASN A 130 -0.99 6.58 -9.79
CA ASN A 130 -1.21 5.78 -10.98
C ASN A 130 0.03 5.73 -11.88
N LEU A 131 0.79 6.83 -12.00
CA LEU A 131 2.03 6.87 -12.77
C LEU A 131 3.12 6.05 -12.08
N HIS A 132 3.23 6.15 -10.76
CA HIS A 132 4.17 5.35 -9.97
C HIS A 132 3.85 3.86 -10.04
N MET A 133 2.59 3.49 -9.85
CA MET A 133 2.12 2.11 -10.06
C MET A 133 2.50 1.59 -11.44
N ILE A 134 2.26 2.37 -12.51
CA ILE A 134 2.62 1.94 -13.87
C ILE A 134 4.14 1.73 -13.99
N PHE A 135 4.94 2.62 -13.42
CA PHE A 135 6.39 2.53 -13.45
C PHE A 135 6.90 1.25 -12.78
N TYR A 136 6.54 1.02 -11.51
CA TYR A 136 7.00 -0.16 -10.78
C TYR A 136 6.43 -1.46 -11.33
N ARG A 137 5.16 -1.45 -11.76
CA ARG A 137 4.54 -2.63 -12.38
C ARG A 137 5.24 -3.02 -13.68
N ASN A 138 5.68 -2.05 -14.49
CA ASN A 138 6.43 -2.33 -15.70
C ASN A 138 7.84 -2.85 -15.39
N MET A 139 8.50 -2.34 -14.34
CA MET A 139 9.78 -2.88 -13.89
C MET A 139 9.66 -4.33 -13.41
N CYS A 140 8.65 -4.64 -12.59
CA CYS A 140 8.37 -6.00 -12.15
C CYS A 140 8.02 -6.92 -13.33
N GLY A 141 7.27 -6.41 -14.32
CA GLY A 141 7.02 -7.13 -15.58
C GLY A 141 8.30 -7.48 -16.34
N ALA A 142 9.24 -6.53 -16.46
CA ALA A 142 10.54 -6.79 -17.07
C ALA A 142 11.39 -7.78 -16.24
N ALA A 143 11.28 -7.74 -14.91
CA ALA A 143 11.93 -8.71 -14.03
C ALA A 143 11.39 -10.13 -14.23
N LEU A 144 10.06 -10.28 -14.39
CA LEU A 144 9.44 -11.57 -14.73
C LEU A 144 9.93 -12.11 -16.07
N ASP A 145 10.19 -11.23 -17.05
CA ASP A 145 10.71 -11.66 -18.36
C ASP A 145 12.20 -12.05 -18.31
N LEU A 146 12.97 -11.53 -17.35
CA LEU A 146 14.40 -11.80 -17.21
C LEU A 146 14.71 -12.96 -16.24
N ALA A 147 14.00 -13.02 -15.13
CA ALA A 147 14.19 -13.94 -14.02
C ALA A 147 12.82 -14.39 -13.46
N PRO A 148 12.09 -15.22 -14.22
CA PRO A 148 10.68 -15.52 -13.96
C PRO A 148 10.42 -16.13 -12.58
N ASP A 149 11.20 -17.14 -12.18
CA ASP A 149 11.02 -17.82 -10.90
C ASP A 149 11.27 -16.90 -9.71
N GLN A 150 12.36 -16.12 -9.74
CA GLN A 150 12.72 -15.20 -8.66
C GLN A 150 11.73 -14.05 -8.54
N ALA A 151 11.30 -13.50 -9.67
CA ALA A 151 10.29 -12.44 -9.68
C ALA A 151 8.92 -12.96 -9.24
N LEU A 152 8.54 -14.19 -9.61
CA LEU A 152 7.32 -14.83 -9.11
C LEU A 152 7.38 -15.04 -7.60
N GLU A 153 8.52 -15.48 -7.06
CA GLU A 153 8.70 -15.65 -5.62
C GLU A 153 8.45 -14.32 -4.87
N ALA A 154 9.07 -13.23 -5.33
CA ALA A 154 8.89 -11.90 -4.75
C ALA A 154 7.42 -11.41 -4.84
N VAL A 155 6.77 -11.62 -5.99
CA VAL A 155 5.35 -11.27 -6.18
C VAL A 155 4.46 -12.07 -5.24
N ALA A 156 4.67 -13.37 -5.15
CA ALA A 156 3.86 -14.25 -4.32
C ALA A 156 4.04 -13.92 -2.83
N ASP A 157 5.27 -13.68 -2.38
CA ASP A 157 5.53 -13.32 -0.98
C ASP A 157 4.86 -11.97 -0.60
N VAL A 158 4.93 -10.97 -1.49
CA VAL A 158 4.24 -9.68 -1.27
C VAL A 158 2.72 -9.87 -1.19
N VAL A 159 2.13 -10.67 -2.08
CA VAL A 159 0.68 -10.92 -2.05
C VAL A 159 0.27 -11.65 -0.77
N GLU A 160 1.09 -12.60 -0.32
CA GLU A 160 0.82 -13.42 0.85
C GLU A 160 0.96 -12.66 2.17
N ASN A 161 1.93 -11.75 2.22
CA ASN A 161 2.35 -11.05 3.43
C ASN A 161 2.13 -9.53 3.33
N PHE A 162 1.22 -9.06 2.48
CA PHE A 162 1.06 -7.62 2.23
C PHE A 162 0.78 -6.83 3.52
N ARG A 163 1.60 -5.82 3.77
CA ARG A 163 1.50 -4.94 4.94
C ARG A 163 1.37 -3.49 4.52
N MET A 164 0.34 -2.83 5.04
CA MET A 164 0.23 -1.39 4.91
C MET A 164 1.36 -0.71 5.69
N PRO A 165 2.05 0.29 5.12
CA PRO A 165 3.15 0.97 5.79
C PRO A 165 2.69 1.69 7.08
N GLY A 166 1.41 2.05 7.15
CA GLY A 166 0.80 2.65 8.35
C GLY A 166 0.60 1.72 9.54
N GLN A 167 0.94 0.42 9.47
CA GLN A 167 0.66 -0.56 10.53
C GLN A 167 1.21 -0.20 11.93
N GLY A 168 2.26 0.62 12.02
CA GLY A 168 2.80 1.14 13.28
C GLY A 168 2.09 2.39 13.84
N MET A 169 1.20 3.01 13.06
CA MET A 169 0.57 4.28 13.46
C MET A 169 -0.40 4.11 14.65
N PRO A 170 -0.51 5.14 15.52
CA PRO A 170 -1.56 5.19 16.53
C PRO A 170 -2.94 4.99 15.93
N ASN A 171 -3.77 4.17 16.58
CA ASN A 171 -5.12 3.83 16.15
C ASN A 171 -5.24 3.15 14.77
N PHE A 172 -4.15 2.63 14.17
CA PHE A 172 -4.16 2.04 12.82
C PHE A 172 -5.32 1.06 12.59
N ARG A 173 -5.50 0.10 13.51
CA ARG A 173 -6.55 -0.92 13.39
C ARG A 173 -7.96 -0.33 13.41
N ARG A 174 -8.20 0.66 14.29
CA ARG A 174 -9.47 1.39 14.37
C ARG A 174 -9.73 2.18 13.10
N ASN A 175 -8.71 2.84 12.57
CA ASN A 175 -8.83 3.61 11.34
C ASN A 175 -9.08 2.73 10.13
N GLY A 176 -8.45 1.54 10.06
CA GLY A 176 -8.74 0.55 9.01
C GLY A 176 -10.21 0.10 9.02
N VAL A 177 -10.79 -0.12 10.20
CA VAL A 177 -12.23 -0.43 10.33
C VAL A 177 -13.10 0.72 9.82
N LEU A 178 -12.73 1.97 10.13
CA LEU A 178 -13.47 3.15 9.62
C LEU A 178 -13.35 3.28 8.10
N MET A 179 -12.15 3.10 7.55
CA MET A 179 -11.94 3.12 6.10
C MET A 179 -12.81 2.09 5.38
N ALA A 180 -12.84 0.85 5.89
CA ALA A 180 -13.67 -0.20 5.30
C ALA A 180 -15.16 0.08 5.48
N LYS A 181 -15.59 0.56 6.66
CA LYS A 181 -16.99 0.95 6.91
C LYS A 181 -17.48 2.02 5.94
N HIS A 182 -16.62 2.98 5.59
CA HIS A 182 -16.96 4.07 4.68
C HIS A 182 -16.66 3.76 3.21
N GLY A 183 -16.22 2.53 2.87
CA GLY A 183 -15.92 2.13 1.49
C GLY A 183 -14.69 2.82 0.89
N ILE A 184 -13.78 3.33 1.73
CA ILE A 184 -12.53 3.95 1.29
C ILE A 184 -11.56 2.87 0.80
N TYR A 185 -11.32 1.88 1.65
CA TYR A 185 -10.45 0.74 1.35
C TYR A 185 -10.82 -0.45 2.24
N ASP A 186 -11.01 -1.63 1.65
CA ASP A 186 -11.31 -2.86 2.36
C ASP A 186 -10.68 -4.09 1.67
N PRO A 187 -10.71 -5.28 2.29
CA PRO A 187 -10.15 -6.50 1.70
C PRO A 187 -10.72 -6.89 0.33
N ARG A 188 -12.00 -6.58 0.06
CA ARG A 188 -12.62 -6.84 -1.25
C ARG A 188 -12.00 -5.96 -2.31
N GLN A 189 -11.86 -4.66 -2.02
CA GLN A 189 -11.20 -3.72 -2.92
C GLN A 189 -9.72 -4.06 -3.12
N HIS A 190 -9.02 -4.52 -2.08
CA HIS A 190 -7.63 -5.01 -2.22
C HIS A 190 -7.55 -6.20 -3.19
N LEU A 191 -8.42 -7.22 -3.03
CA LEU A 191 -8.40 -8.38 -3.92
C LEU A 191 -8.76 -8.01 -5.37
N ASP A 192 -9.84 -7.25 -5.57
CA ASP A 192 -10.45 -7.05 -6.88
C ASP A 192 -9.82 -5.90 -7.67
N GLU A 193 -9.39 -4.83 -6.99
CA GLU A 193 -8.83 -3.63 -7.63
C GLU A 193 -7.29 -3.59 -7.60
N VAL A 194 -6.64 -4.33 -6.70
CA VAL A 194 -5.18 -4.31 -6.51
C VAL A 194 -4.52 -5.62 -6.91
N VAL A 195 -4.83 -6.73 -6.22
CA VAL A 195 -4.14 -8.01 -6.41
C VAL A 195 -4.47 -8.63 -7.78
N SER A 196 -5.75 -8.90 -8.02
CA SER A 196 -6.18 -9.63 -9.22
C SER A 196 -5.82 -8.92 -10.53
N PRO A 197 -6.00 -7.59 -10.68
CA PRO A 197 -5.64 -6.89 -11.91
C PRO A 197 -4.13 -6.87 -12.15
N THR A 198 -3.32 -6.80 -11.10
CA THR A 198 -1.86 -6.77 -11.19
C THR A 198 -1.32 -8.13 -11.63
N LEU A 199 -1.77 -9.22 -11.00
CA LEU A 199 -1.42 -10.59 -11.42
C LEU A 199 -1.86 -10.89 -12.86
N ARG A 200 -3.08 -10.45 -13.24
CA ARG A 200 -3.57 -10.57 -14.62
C ARG A 200 -2.72 -9.77 -15.60
N LYS A 201 -2.29 -8.56 -15.24
CA LYS A 201 -1.45 -7.72 -16.10
C LYS A 201 -0.10 -8.38 -16.41
N TRP A 202 0.47 -9.09 -15.44
CA TRP A 202 1.70 -9.87 -15.62
C TRP A 202 1.48 -11.26 -16.21
N ARG A 203 0.21 -11.68 -16.35
CA ARG A 203 -0.21 -12.98 -16.87
C ARG A 203 0.37 -14.16 -16.08
N ILE A 204 0.45 -14.02 -14.74
CA ILE A 204 1.14 -15.00 -13.88
C ILE A 204 0.63 -16.43 -14.11
N PHE A 205 -0.68 -16.61 -14.29
CA PHE A 205 -1.28 -17.93 -14.47
C PHE A 205 -1.28 -18.43 -15.92
N GLU A 206 -0.94 -17.58 -16.89
CA GLU A 206 -0.84 -17.93 -18.31
C GLU A 206 0.61 -18.06 -18.81
N ARG A 207 1.60 -17.72 -17.97
CA ARG A 207 3.03 -17.91 -18.27
C ARG A 207 3.39 -19.39 -18.41
N THR A 208 4.38 -19.69 -19.24
CA THR A 208 4.85 -21.06 -19.52
C THR A 208 6.37 -21.18 -19.41
N ASP A 209 7.00 -20.19 -18.80
CA ASP A 209 8.45 -20.00 -18.72
C ASP A 209 9.00 -20.17 -17.30
N PHE A 210 8.17 -20.66 -16.37
CA PHE A 210 8.61 -21.05 -15.04
C PHE A 210 9.31 -22.41 -15.06
N SER A 211 10.30 -22.59 -14.19
CA SER A 211 10.86 -23.92 -13.92
C SER A 211 9.88 -24.75 -13.07
N PRO A 212 10.16 -26.05 -12.81
CA PRO A 212 9.34 -26.85 -11.89
C PRO A 212 9.16 -26.22 -10.50
N VAL A 213 10.15 -25.45 -10.01
CA VAL A 213 10.06 -24.75 -8.73
C VAL A 213 9.12 -23.54 -8.84
N GLY A 214 9.24 -22.76 -9.92
CA GLY A 214 8.33 -21.63 -10.18
C GLY A 214 6.89 -22.10 -10.39
N GLU A 215 6.67 -23.23 -11.05
CA GLU A 215 5.35 -23.83 -11.21
C GLU A 215 4.73 -24.23 -9.86
N GLN A 216 5.51 -24.87 -8.99
CA GLN A 216 5.06 -25.17 -7.63
C GLN A 216 4.71 -23.88 -6.86
N ARG A 217 5.52 -22.83 -7.00
CA ARG A 217 5.24 -21.54 -6.33
C ARG A 217 3.97 -20.89 -6.86
N ARG A 218 3.71 -21.00 -8.17
CA ARG A 218 2.48 -20.52 -8.80
C ARG A 218 1.24 -21.25 -8.28
N GLU A 219 1.31 -22.56 -8.10
CA GLU A 219 0.22 -23.35 -7.50
C GLU A 219 -0.05 -22.90 -6.05
N GLN A 220 0.99 -22.68 -5.25
CA GLN A 220 0.84 -22.16 -3.89
C GLN A 220 0.17 -20.78 -3.87
N LEU A 221 0.55 -19.89 -4.79
CA LEU A 221 -0.08 -18.59 -4.93
C LEU A 221 -1.56 -18.72 -5.32
N ALA A 222 -1.91 -19.65 -6.23
CA ALA A 222 -3.31 -19.91 -6.59
C ALA A 222 -4.14 -20.41 -5.39
N ASP A 223 -3.58 -21.31 -4.59
CA ASP A 223 -4.19 -21.80 -3.36
C ASP A 223 -4.38 -20.68 -2.34
N TYR A 224 -3.40 -19.79 -2.20
CA TYR A 224 -3.50 -18.62 -1.34
C TYR A 224 -4.63 -17.68 -1.81
N LEU A 225 -4.71 -17.37 -3.11
CA LEU A 225 -5.77 -16.51 -3.64
C LEU A 225 -7.17 -17.07 -3.39
N THR A 226 -7.34 -18.40 -3.50
CA THR A 226 -8.60 -19.08 -3.17
C THR A 226 -8.95 -18.89 -1.68
N LYS A 227 -7.97 -19.00 -0.78
CA LYS A 227 -8.17 -18.76 0.65
C LYS A 227 -8.49 -17.29 0.93
N LEU A 228 -7.79 -16.38 0.27
CA LEU A 228 -8.00 -14.94 0.40
C LEU A 228 -9.42 -14.56 -0.04
N GLU A 229 -9.90 -15.09 -1.16
CA GLU A 229 -11.29 -14.89 -1.61
C GLU A 229 -12.31 -15.36 -0.57
N ALA A 230 -12.11 -16.54 0.01
CA ALA A 230 -12.97 -17.05 1.08
C ALA A 230 -12.93 -16.16 2.35
N GLN A 231 -11.78 -15.56 2.67
CA GLN A 231 -11.66 -14.60 3.77
C GLN A 231 -12.39 -13.29 3.48
N VAL A 232 -12.26 -12.78 2.24
CA VAL A 232 -12.97 -11.58 1.78
C VAL A 232 -14.48 -11.78 1.88
N LEU A 233 -15.01 -12.92 1.42
CA LEU A 233 -16.45 -13.23 1.53
C LEU A 233 -16.93 -13.23 2.98
N LYS A 234 -16.17 -13.86 3.90
CA LYS A 234 -16.48 -13.83 5.33
C LYS A 234 -16.46 -12.42 5.91
N PHE A 235 -15.52 -11.58 5.46
CA PHE A 235 -15.44 -10.19 5.88
C PHE A 235 -16.68 -9.39 5.43
N GLU A 236 -17.12 -9.57 4.19
CA GLU A 236 -18.33 -8.93 3.66
C GLU A 236 -19.58 -9.34 4.45
N GLU A 237 -19.76 -10.64 4.71
CA GLU A 237 -20.88 -11.13 5.53
C GLU A 237 -20.88 -10.50 6.93
N GLN A 238 -19.72 -10.35 7.55
CA GLN A 238 -19.60 -9.70 8.86
C GLN A 238 -19.93 -8.21 8.79
N ARG A 239 -19.42 -7.50 7.78
CA ARG A 239 -19.71 -6.08 7.55
C ARG A 239 -21.21 -5.86 7.35
N ASP A 240 -21.86 -6.64 6.51
CA ASP A 240 -23.27 -6.50 6.18
C ASP A 240 -24.16 -6.80 7.39
N ARG A 241 -23.79 -7.80 8.21
CA ARG A 241 -24.45 -8.06 9.51
C ARG A 241 -24.32 -6.88 10.47
N LEU A 242 -23.16 -6.22 10.51
CA LEU A 242 -22.95 -5.05 11.37
C LEU A 242 -23.79 -3.85 10.89
N LEU A 243 -23.84 -3.60 9.58
CA LEU A 243 -24.66 -2.54 8.99
C LEU A 243 -26.15 -2.79 9.24
N ALA A 244 -26.63 -4.02 9.06
CA ALA A 244 -28.02 -4.39 9.35
C ALA A 244 -28.37 -4.19 10.84
N ARG A 245 -27.46 -4.53 11.75
CA ARG A 245 -27.63 -4.31 13.20
C ARG A 245 -27.63 -2.83 13.58
N ALA A 246 -26.86 -1.98 12.90
CA ALA A 246 -26.86 -0.54 13.13
C ALA A 246 -28.19 0.08 12.64
N ALA A 247 -28.63 -0.30 11.44
CA ALA A 247 -29.91 0.11 10.89
C ALA A 247 -31.10 -0.29 11.79
N ALA A 248 -31.11 -1.53 12.30
CA ALA A 248 -32.14 -2.01 13.21
C ALA A 248 -32.18 -1.28 14.57
N ARG A 249 -31.06 -0.68 15.00
CA ARG A 249 -30.96 0.10 16.24
C ARG A 249 -31.39 1.57 16.08
N GLY A 250 -31.80 1.99 14.89
CA GLY A 250 -32.14 3.39 14.63
C GLY A 250 -30.95 4.33 14.72
N GLU A 251 -29.72 3.80 14.70
CA GLU A 251 -28.52 4.61 14.52
C GLU A 251 -28.49 5.04 13.06
N THR A 252 -29.23 6.09 12.72
CA THR A 252 -28.90 6.88 11.53
C THR A 252 -27.47 7.32 11.72
N THR A 253 -26.59 6.88 10.83
CA THR A 253 -25.22 7.38 10.70
C THR A 253 -25.28 8.89 10.52
N ASN A 254 -25.26 9.63 11.63
CA ASN A 254 -25.04 11.06 11.67
C ASN A 254 -23.57 11.27 11.26
N ALA A 255 -23.35 11.43 9.97
CA ALA A 255 -22.21 12.18 9.47
C ALA A 255 -22.55 13.65 9.69
N GLY A 256 -22.08 14.19 10.82
CA GLY A 256 -22.00 15.62 11.10
C GLY A 256 -20.56 16.08 10.96
#